data_AF-A0A934DSE6-F1
#
_entry.id   AF-A0A934DSE6-F1
#
_cell.length_a   1.000
_cell.length_b   1.000
_cell.length_c   1.000
_cell.angle_alpha   90.00
_cell.angle_beta   90.00
_cell.angle_gamma   90.00
#
_symmetry.space_group_name_H-M   'P 1'
#
loop_
_entity.id
_entity.type
_entity.pdbx_description
1 polymer ?
#
loop_
_entity_poly.entity_id
_entity_poly.type
_entity_poly.pdbx_seq_one_letter_code
_entity_poly.pdbx_strand_id
1 'polypeptide(L)'
;MASKFSEFLTTKKIDPRRVLIASQKIEGLQPADRTLRLTERKARKSEDPPAKKEGEKRVKPRSGRPVTERSLNAALAGQTLTGPQKTRILRAINRILEQRKQDPTDLRALF
;
A
#
# COMPACT_ATOMS: atom_id res chain seq x y z
N MET A 1 -17.08 -19.60 6.68
CA MET A 1 -15.72 -19.96 7.11
C MET A 1 -14.94 -18.69 7.33
N ALA A 2 -14.15 -18.59 8.40
CA ALA A 2 -13.25 -17.46 8.59
C ALA A 2 -12.12 -17.52 7.55
N SER A 3 -11.72 -16.38 6.99
CA SER A 3 -10.56 -16.34 6.10
C SER A 3 -9.25 -16.34 6.90
N LYS A 4 -8.16 -16.82 6.30
CA LYS A 4 -6.80 -16.70 6.89
C LYS A 4 -6.50 -15.27 7.33
N PHE A 5 -6.96 -14.30 6.53
CA PHE A 5 -6.83 -12.88 6.84
C PHE A 5 -7.59 -12.49 8.10
N SER A 6 -8.85 -12.94 8.23
CA SER A 6 -9.66 -12.71 9.43
C SER A 6 -9.02 -13.33 10.68
N GLU A 7 -8.53 -14.56 10.58
CA GLU A 7 -7.84 -15.26 11.68
C GLU A 7 -6.53 -14.57 12.09
N PHE A 8 -5.80 -14.02 11.11
CA PHE A 8 -4.60 -13.24 11.38
C PHE A 8 -4.92 -11.97 12.18
N LEU A 9 -5.97 -11.23 11.78
CA LEU A 9 -6.37 -10.01 12.48
C LEU A 9 -6.83 -10.29 13.91
N THR A 10 -7.58 -11.37 14.15
CA THR A 10 -8.02 -11.75 15.50
C THR A 10 -6.83 -12.16 16.36
N THR A 11 -5.92 -13.00 15.83
CA THR A 11 -4.71 -13.45 16.54
C THR A 11 -3.82 -12.27 16.94
N LYS A 12 -3.62 -11.32 16.03
CA LYS A 12 -2.81 -10.12 16.29
C LYS A 12 -3.59 -9.00 16.99
N LYS A 13 -4.88 -9.19 17.29
CA LYS A 13 -5.77 -8.18 17.90
C LYS A 13 -5.73 -6.85 17.13
N ILE A 14 -5.82 -6.93 15.80
CA ILE A 14 -5.84 -5.77 14.91
C ILE A 14 -7.29 -5.51 14.50
N ASP A 15 -7.78 -4.30 14.79
CA ASP A 15 -9.07 -3.84 14.30
C ASP A 15 -8.99 -3.57 12.78
N PRO A 16 -9.90 -4.14 11.96
CA PRO A 16 -9.94 -3.90 10.52
C PRO A 16 -10.01 -2.41 10.14
N ARG A 17 -10.64 -1.56 10.96
CA ARG A 17 -10.71 -0.10 10.73
C ARG A 17 -9.34 0.55 10.75
N ARG A 18 -8.41 0.04 11.58
CA ARG A 18 -7.03 0.55 11.62
C ARG A 18 -6.29 0.27 10.32
N VAL A 19 -6.61 -0.82 9.63
CA VAL A 19 -6.01 -1.16 8.33
C VAL A 19 -6.40 -0.12 7.27
N LEU A 20 -7.65 0.34 7.27
CA LEU A 20 -8.11 1.39 6.37
C LEU A 20 -7.36 2.71 6.61
N ILE A 21 -7.29 3.14 7.87
CA ILE A 21 -6.61 4.39 8.27
C ILE A 21 -5.11 4.30 7.94
N ALA A 22 -4.47 3.18 8.27
CA ALA A 22 -3.06 2.96 7.96
C ALA A 22 -2.83 3.07 6.44
N SER A 23 -3.63 2.37 5.64
CA SER A 23 -3.54 2.41 4.18
C SER A 23 -3.71 3.81 3.61
N GLN A 24 -4.69 4.59 4.09
CA GLN A 24 -4.88 5.98 3.67
C GLN A 24 -3.64 6.84 3.91
N LYS A 25 -2.98 6.67 5.06
CA LYS A 25 -1.77 7.43 5.40
C LYS A 25 -0.56 7.04 4.53
N ILE A 26 -0.37 5.75 4.25
CA ILE A 26 0.82 5.27 3.52
C ILE A 26 0.68 5.36 2.00
N GLU A 27 -0.52 5.12 1.45
CA GLU A 27 -0.77 5.07 0.01
C GLU A 27 -1.33 6.39 -0.54
N GLY A 28 -1.81 7.28 0.34
CA GLY A 28 -2.35 8.59 -0.03
C GLY A 28 -1.33 9.47 -0.75
N LEU A 29 -1.77 10.13 -1.82
CA LEU A 29 -0.91 10.99 -2.63
C LEU A 29 -0.60 12.29 -1.87
N GLN A 30 0.67 12.52 -1.55
CA GLN A 30 1.11 13.73 -0.86
C GLN A 30 1.45 14.86 -1.85
N PRO A 31 1.56 16.12 -1.40
CA PRO A 31 2.00 17.23 -2.26
C PRO A 31 3.35 16.95 -2.93
N ALA A 32 4.31 16.35 -2.22
CA ALA A 32 5.59 15.93 -2.78
C ALA A 32 5.44 14.90 -3.91
N ASP A 33 4.49 13.96 -3.79
CA ASP A 33 4.21 13.00 -4.86
C ASP A 33 3.60 13.69 -6.10
N ARG A 34 2.82 14.75 -5.89
CA ARG A 34 2.22 15.55 -6.99
C ARG A 34 3.28 16.33 -7.76
N THR A 35 4.22 16.95 -7.06
CA THR A 35 5.32 17.70 -7.71
C THR A 35 6.19 16.76 -8.53
N LEU A 36 6.55 15.59 -7.99
CA LEU A 36 7.31 14.56 -8.72
C LEU A 36 6.58 14.08 -9.99
N ARG A 37 5.27 13.84 -9.91
CA ARG A 37 4.50 13.47 -11.11
C ARG A 37 4.45 14.58 -12.16
N LEU A 38 4.36 15.84 -11.72
CA LEU A 38 4.34 16.99 -12.60
C LEU A 38 5.70 17.14 -13.31
N THR A 39 6.81 17.05 -12.57
CA THR A 39 8.16 17.13 -13.16
C THR A 39 8.39 15.98 -14.14
N GLU A 40 8.01 14.75 -13.79
CA GLU A 40 8.06 13.60 -14.72
C GLU A 40 7.21 13.83 -15.98
N ARG A 41 6.01 14.41 -15.83
CA ARG A 41 5.12 14.70 -16.97
C ARG A 41 5.71 15.79 -17.88
N LYS A 42 6.31 16.84 -17.31
CA LYS A 42 6.98 17.90 -18.07
C LYS A 42 8.21 17.35 -18.81
N ALA A 43 9.02 16.54 -18.14
CA ALA A 43 10.19 15.88 -18.72
C ALA A 43 9.87 14.91 -19.87
N ARG A 44 8.67 14.31 -19.89
CA ARG A 44 8.19 13.48 -21.02
C ARG A 44 7.72 14.31 -22.21
N LYS A 45 7.41 15.59 -22.01
CA LYS A 45 6.89 16.49 -23.05
C LYS A 45 7.96 17.39 -23.65
N SER A 46 9.13 17.52 -23.03
CA SER A 46 10.28 18.21 -23.62
C SER A 46 10.92 17.35 -24.70
N GLU A 47 11.29 17.98 -25.82
CA GLU A 47 11.94 17.32 -26.96
C GLU A 47 13.36 16.84 -26.61
N ASP A 48 14.01 17.50 -25.65
CA ASP A 48 15.20 16.98 -24.98
C ASP A 48 14.78 16.13 -23.77
N PRO A 49 14.97 14.79 -23.82
CA PRO A 49 14.76 13.97 -22.64
C PRO A 49 15.85 14.36 -21.63
N PRO A 50 15.52 14.90 -20.44
CA PRO A 50 16.54 15.10 -19.42
C PRO A 50 17.13 13.73 -19.14
N ALA A 51 18.45 13.61 -19.37
CA ALA A 51 19.22 12.40 -19.18
C ALA A 51 18.68 11.70 -17.93
N LYS A 52 18.17 10.49 -18.13
CA LYS A 52 17.87 9.60 -17.01
C LYS A 52 19.19 9.51 -16.26
N LYS A 53 19.39 10.31 -15.20
CA LYS A 53 20.51 10.15 -14.30
C LYS A 53 20.35 8.76 -13.69
N GLU A 54 20.96 7.79 -14.36
CA GLU A 54 21.15 6.44 -13.88
C GLU A 54 21.93 6.56 -12.57
N GLY A 55 21.30 6.23 -11.46
CA GLY A 55 21.98 6.13 -10.16
C GLY A 55 21.34 6.88 -8.99
N GLU A 56 20.60 7.96 -9.22
CA GLU A 56 19.82 8.57 -8.12
C GLU A 56 18.53 7.78 -7.94
N LYS A 57 18.32 7.22 -6.73
CA LYS A 57 17.07 6.55 -6.32
C LYS A 57 15.91 7.54 -6.44
N ARG A 58 15.36 7.71 -7.65
CA ARG A 58 14.15 8.50 -7.89
C ARG A 58 13.07 7.91 -7.00
N VAL A 59 12.67 8.66 -5.99
CA VAL A 59 11.60 8.27 -5.08
C VAL A 59 10.35 8.15 -5.92
N LYS A 60 9.94 6.92 -6.22
CA LYS A 60 8.72 6.67 -6.98
C LYS A 60 7.55 7.28 -6.20
N PRO A 61 6.68 8.07 -6.84
CA PRO A 61 5.54 8.63 -6.16
C PRO A 61 4.64 7.50 -5.64
N ARG A 62 3.99 7.74 -4.51
CA ARG A 62 3.00 6.81 -3.94
C ARG A 62 1.90 6.48 -4.96
N SER A 63 1.25 5.33 -4.77
CA SER A 63 0.20 4.88 -5.69
C SER A 63 -1.00 5.85 -5.73
N GLY A 64 -1.28 6.53 -4.63
CA GLY A 64 -2.45 7.37 -4.43
C GLY A 64 -3.74 6.57 -4.22
N ARG A 65 -3.68 5.24 -4.14
CA ARG A 65 -4.85 4.35 -4.13
C ARG A 65 -4.88 3.53 -2.84
N PRO A 66 -5.52 4.03 -1.77
CA PRO A 66 -5.64 3.29 -0.52
C PRO A 66 -6.57 2.08 -0.64
N VAL A 67 -6.52 1.21 0.37
CA VAL A 67 -7.47 0.11 0.57
C VAL A 67 -8.86 0.70 0.86
N THR A 68 -9.88 0.17 0.19
CA THR A 68 -11.28 0.56 0.39
C THR A 68 -12.00 -0.45 1.27
N GLU A 69 -13.10 -0.03 1.90
CA GLU A 69 -13.95 -0.91 2.70
C GLU A 69 -14.40 -2.15 1.95
N ARG A 70 -14.80 -2.00 0.68
CA ARG A 70 -15.16 -3.14 -0.18
C ARG A 70 -14.02 -4.16 -0.29
N SER A 71 -12.80 -3.70 -0.55
CA SER A 71 -11.64 -4.60 -0.69
C SER A 71 -11.25 -5.26 0.63
N LEU A 72 -11.47 -4.56 1.76
CA LEU A 72 -11.23 -5.10 3.09
C LEU A 72 -12.30 -6.15 3.46
N ASN A 73 -13.57 -5.89 3.17
CA ASN A 73 -14.65 -6.85 3.37
C ASN A 73 -14.48 -8.10 2.52
N ALA A 74 -14.04 -7.95 1.26
CA ALA A 74 -13.66 -9.07 0.41
C ALA A 74 -12.50 -9.88 1.01
N ALA A 75 -11.48 -9.23 1.60
CA ALA A 75 -10.40 -9.90 2.31
C ALA A 75 -10.89 -10.70 3.53
N LEU A 76 -11.78 -10.09 4.33
CA LEU A 76 -12.38 -10.72 5.52
C LEU A 76 -13.26 -11.93 5.14
N ALA A 77 -13.99 -11.83 4.04
CA ALA A 77 -14.81 -12.92 3.52
C ALA A 77 -14.00 -14.00 2.76
N GLY A 78 -12.68 -13.82 2.58
CA GLY A 78 -11.83 -14.76 1.85
C GLY A 78 -12.06 -14.78 0.33
N GLN A 79 -12.65 -13.71 -0.21
CA GLN A 79 -12.88 -13.55 -1.64
C GLN A 79 -11.58 -13.28 -2.40
N THR A 80 -11.62 -13.46 -3.72
CA THR A 80 -10.48 -13.18 -4.59
C THR A 80 -10.16 -11.69 -4.62
N LEU A 81 -8.89 -11.38 -4.35
CA LEU A 81 -8.35 -10.03 -4.43
C LEU A 81 -7.27 -9.96 -5.51
N THR A 82 -7.20 -8.82 -6.18
CA THR A 82 -6.13 -8.55 -7.15
C THR A 82 -4.77 -8.43 -6.44
N GLY A 83 -3.68 -8.76 -7.15
CA GLY A 83 -2.31 -8.63 -6.61
C GLY A 83 -1.98 -7.25 -6.02
N PRO A 84 -2.34 -6.13 -6.70
CA PRO A 84 -2.19 -4.79 -6.14
C PRO A 84 -2.99 -4.54 -4.86
N GLN A 85 -4.16 -5.16 -4.69
CA GLN A 85 -4.94 -5.04 -3.45
C GLN A 85 -4.27 -5.80 -2.30
N LYS A 86 -3.82 -7.04 -2.54
CA LYS A 86 -3.12 -7.84 -1.53
C LYS A 86 -1.85 -7.14 -1.02
N THR A 87 -1.07 -6.56 -1.93
CA THR A 87 0.16 -5.82 -1.58
C THR A 87 -0.12 -4.54 -0.79
N ARG A 88 -1.20 -3.81 -1.07
CA ARG A 88 -1.58 -2.63 -0.27
C ARG A 88 -2.05 -3.00 1.13
N ILE A 89 -2.82 -4.08 1.26
CA ILE A 89 -3.25 -4.60 2.55
C ILE A 89 -2.03 -5.03 3.37
N LEU A 90 -1.08 -5.75 2.76
CA LEU A 90 0.20 -6.12 3.39
C LEU A 90 0.94 -4.91 3.95
N ARG A 91 1.15 -3.87 3.12
CA ARG A 91 1.85 -2.65 3.56
C ARG A 91 1.15 -1.96 4.72
N ALA A 92 -0.18 -1.90 4.69
CA ALA A 92 -0.96 -1.31 5.76
C ALA A 92 -0.81 -2.11 7.07
N ILE A 93 -0.77 -3.44 6.99
CA ILE A 93 -0.57 -4.32 8.15
C ILE A 93 0.84 -4.20 8.69
N ASN A 94 1.85 -4.27 7.83
CA ASN A 94 3.24 -4.12 8.25
C ASN A 94 3.46 -2.76 8.93
N ARG A 95 2.80 -1.70 8.45
CA ARG A 95 2.82 -0.40 9.13
C ARG A 95 2.22 -0.46 10.55
N ILE A 96 1.15 -1.22 10.75
CA ILE A 96 0.53 -1.42 12.07
C ILE A 96 1.43 -2.28 12.97
N LEU A 97 2.07 -3.32 12.41
CA LEU A 97 2.99 -4.19 13.13
C LEU A 97 4.26 -3.43 13.57
N GLU A 98 4.82 -2.59 12.70
CA GLU A 98 5.91 -1.67 13.03
C GLU A 98 5.56 -0.78 14.23
N GLN A 99 4.36 -0.18 14.23
CA GLN A 99 3.87 0.64 15.35
C GLN A 99 3.76 -0.16 16.65
N ARG A 100 3.50 -1.46 16.54
CA ARG A 100 3.40 -2.40 17.65
C ARG A 100 4.74 -3.08 17.97
N LYS A 101 5.84 -2.72 17.30
CA LYS A 101 7.17 -3.34 17.41
C LYS A 101 7.13 -4.86 17.22
N GLN A 102 6.32 -5.32 16.27
CA GLN A 102 6.23 -6.72 15.87
C GLN A 102 6.90 -6.91 14.51
N ASP A 103 7.34 -8.13 14.24
CA ASP A 103 7.99 -8.45 12.98
C ASP A 103 7.03 -8.27 11.79
N PRO A 104 7.54 -7.78 10.64
CA PRO A 104 6.75 -7.64 9.43
C PRO A 104 6.30 -9.01 8.93
N THR A 105 5.15 -9.05 8.26
CA THR A 105 4.63 -10.28 7.66
C THR A 105 4.70 -10.25 6.14
N ASP A 106 4.53 -11.43 5.56
CA ASP A 106 4.55 -11.68 4.13
C ASP A 106 3.15 -11.98 3.56
N LEU A 107 3.02 -11.85 2.24
CA LEU A 107 1.75 -12.12 1.53
C LEU A 107 1.22 -13.54 1.76
N ARG A 108 2.11 -14.55 1.78
CA ARG A 108 1.73 -15.96 1.98
C ARG A 108 1.16 -16.23 3.36
N ALA A 109 1.56 -15.44 4.36
CA ALA A 109 1.03 -15.55 5.71
C ALA A 109 -0.36 -14.91 5.85
N LEU A 110 -0.74 -14.00 4.95
CA LEU A 110 -1.98 -13.23 5.01
C LEU A 110 -3.09 -13.76 4.09
N PHE A 111 -2.75 -14.36 2.95
CA PHE A 111 -3.68 -14.82 1.92
C PHE A 111 -3.34 -16.22 1.43
#